data_AF-G3I597-F1
#
_entry.id   AF-G3I597-F1
#
_cell.length_a   1.000
_cell.length_b   1.000
_cell.length_c   1.000
_cell.angle_alpha   90.00
_cell.angle_beta   90.00
_cell.angle_gamma   90.00
#
_symmetry.space_group_name_H-M   'P 1'
#
loop_
_entity.id
_entity.type
_entity.pdbx_description
1 polymer ?
#
loop_
_entity_poly.entity_id
_entity_poly.type
_entity_poly.pdbx_seq_one_letter_code
_entity_poly.pdbx_strand_id
1 'polypeptide(L)'
;MNKLKKMKRYQVGKVWRRESPALVQGRYREFCQCDFDIAGEFDPMIPDAECLKIMCEILSGLQLGDFLIKVNDRRVVDGMFAVCGVPEDKFRTICTSMDKLDKMPWEDVRHEMVAKKGLAPEVADRIGEYVQCHGGISLVEKLSKDPRLSQSQLALQGLGDLKLLFEYLTLFGIAEKISFDLSLARGLDYYTGVIYEAVLLQSPGWAGKEALNVGSVAAGGRYDGLVAQFDPKGHNVPCVGLSIGVERIFCLVEQKMKASGEKVRTIETQVFVATPQRNFLRERLKIITELWDAGIKAEMLYKNNPKLLTQLLYCEKTDIPLMVIIGEQEQKEGVIKLRSVASREEVTINRESLVAEIQKRLSES
;
A
#
# COMPACT_ATOMS: atom_id res chain seq x y z
N MET A 1 -12.42 10.55 24.26
CA MET A 1 -11.69 9.53 25.06
C MET A 1 -10.36 10.04 25.61
N ASN A 2 -9.36 10.47 24.83
CA ASN A 2 -8.09 11.02 25.36
C ASN A 2 -7.95 12.55 25.31
N LYS A 3 -8.97 13.27 24.81
CA LYS A 3 -9.00 14.74 24.68
C LYS A 3 -7.80 15.32 23.91
N LEU A 4 -7.26 14.56 22.95
CA LEU A 4 -6.15 14.98 22.10
C LEU A 4 -6.66 15.97 21.04
N LYS A 5 -5.93 17.08 20.87
CA LYS A 5 -6.22 18.10 19.84
C LYS A 5 -5.28 18.05 18.64
N LYS A 6 -4.09 17.47 18.83
CA LYS A 6 -3.09 17.29 17.78
C LYS A 6 -2.50 15.89 17.89
N MET A 7 -2.39 15.19 16.77
CA MET A 7 -1.81 13.86 16.69
C MET A 7 -1.38 13.59 15.26
N LYS A 8 -0.23 12.95 15.07
CA LYS A 8 0.17 12.35 13.80
C LYS A 8 0.46 10.88 14.07
N ARG A 9 -0.30 9.97 13.45
CA ARG A 9 -0.17 8.53 13.69
C ARG A 9 -0.26 7.74 12.39
N TYR A 10 0.29 6.53 12.43
CA TYR A 10 -0.10 5.47 11.51
C TYR A 10 -0.74 4.32 12.31
N GLN A 11 -1.56 3.52 11.65
CA GLN A 11 -2.15 2.31 12.22
C GLN A 11 -2.27 1.25 11.14
N VAL A 12 -1.68 0.09 11.39
CA VAL A 12 -1.82 -1.09 10.53
C VAL A 12 -2.66 -2.11 11.28
N GLY A 13 -3.77 -2.53 10.68
CA GLY A 13 -4.69 -3.43 11.36
C GLY A 13 -5.70 -4.05 10.42
N LYS A 14 -6.31 -5.14 10.89
CA LYS A 14 -7.38 -5.81 10.16
C LYS A 14 -8.70 -5.08 10.35
N VAL A 15 -9.51 -5.10 9.31
CA VAL A 15 -10.87 -4.58 9.28
C VAL A 15 -11.81 -5.63 8.70
N TRP A 16 -13.10 -5.49 9.00
CA TRP A 16 -14.13 -6.45 8.58
C TRP A 16 -15.27 -5.74 7.87
N ARG A 17 -15.58 -6.19 6.64
CA ARG A 17 -16.73 -5.70 5.86
C ARG A 17 -17.55 -6.89 5.36
N ARG A 18 -18.87 -6.86 5.59
CA ARG A 18 -19.79 -7.90 5.12
C ARG A 18 -20.19 -7.69 3.64
N GLU A 19 -19.22 -7.36 2.80
CA GLU A 19 -19.42 -7.22 1.36
C GLU A 19 -19.40 -8.58 0.65
N SER A 20 -19.91 -8.61 -0.59
CA SER A 20 -19.79 -9.78 -1.47
C SER A 20 -18.32 -9.95 -1.88
N PRO A 21 -17.65 -11.04 -1.49
CA PRO A 21 -16.23 -11.22 -1.76
C PRO A 21 -15.97 -11.42 -3.26
N ALA A 22 -14.85 -10.89 -3.74
CA ALA A 22 -14.34 -11.14 -5.08
C ALA A 22 -12.86 -11.54 -4.96
N LEU A 23 -12.62 -12.84 -4.80
CA LEU A 23 -11.30 -13.41 -4.51
C LEU A 23 -10.27 -13.06 -5.59
N VAL A 24 -10.67 -13.07 -6.86
CA VAL A 24 -9.80 -12.74 -8.01
C VAL A 24 -9.32 -11.28 -7.97
N GLN A 25 -10.05 -10.39 -7.28
CA GLN A 25 -9.75 -8.96 -7.20
C GLN A 25 -9.18 -8.53 -5.84
N GLY A 26 -8.88 -9.51 -4.96
CA GLY A 26 -8.36 -9.27 -3.61
C GLY A 26 -9.40 -8.67 -2.64
N ARG A 27 -10.71 -8.88 -2.89
CA ARG A 27 -11.79 -8.37 -2.03
C ARG A 27 -12.27 -9.45 -1.07
N TYR A 28 -11.84 -9.32 0.18
CA TYR A 28 -12.16 -10.22 1.28
C TYR A 28 -13.13 -9.57 2.27
N ARG A 29 -13.68 -10.40 3.17
CA ARG A 29 -14.49 -9.90 4.30
C ARG A 29 -13.65 -9.44 5.48
N GLU A 30 -12.45 -10.00 5.62
CA GLU A 30 -11.40 -9.58 6.54
C GLU A 30 -10.19 -9.18 5.69
N PHE A 31 -9.66 -7.99 5.89
CA PHE A 31 -8.48 -7.52 5.17
C PHE A 31 -7.72 -6.49 5.99
N CYS A 32 -6.44 -6.29 5.67
CA CYS A 32 -5.62 -5.29 6.35
C CYS A 32 -5.77 -3.90 5.70
N GLN A 33 -5.80 -2.85 6.54
CA GLN A 33 -5.61 -1.46 6.13
C GLN A 33 -4.34 -0.92 6.78
N CYS A 34 -3.62 -0.09 6.03
CA CYS A 34 -2.46 0.65 6.52
C CYS A 34 -2.79 2.14 6.41
N ASP A 35 -3.17 2.73 7.54
CA ASP A 35 -3.69 4.08 7.62
C ASP A 35 -2.65 5.02 8.20
N PHE A 36 -2.64 6.26 7.72
CA PHE A 36 -1.84 7.36 8.26
C PHE A 36 -2.70 8.62 8.33
N ASP A 37 -2.69 9.29 9.48
CA ASP A 37 -3.58 10.41 9.76
C ASP A 37 -2.83 11.53 10.49
N ILE A 38 -3.12 12.77 10.06
CA ILE A 38 -2.71 14.01 10.71
C ILE A 38 -3.96 14.71 11.24
N ALA A 39 -4.07 14.79 12.55
CA ALA A 39 -5.15 15.45 13.27
C ALA A 39 -4.63 16.72 13.94
N GLY A 40 -5.36 17.82 13.78
CA GLY A 40 -5.11 19.09 14.43
C GLY A 40 -5.30 20.29 13.51
N GLU A 41 -5.36 21.46 14.12
CA GLU A 41 -5.40 22.73 13.41
C GLU A 41 -3.99 23.18 13.02
N PHE A 42 -3.82 23.41 11.72
CA PHE A 42 -2.58 23.78 11.02
C PHE A 42 -2.91 24.72 9.87
N ASP A 43 -1.88 25.34 9.29
CA ASP A 43 -2.04 26.19 8.12
C ASP A 43 -2.52 25.38 6.90
N PRO A 44 -3.29 26.01 5.98
CA PRO A 44 -4.00 25.30 4.93
C PRO A 44 -3.08 24.46 4.03
N MET A 45 -3.57 23.27 3.67
CA MET A 45 -3.03 22.37 2.66
C MET A 45 -1.64 21.77 2.93
N ILE A 46 -0.92 22.18 3.98
CA ILE A 46 0.39 21.60 4.30
C ILE A 46 0.27 20.11 4.69
N PRO A 47 -0.61 19.72 5.63
CA PRO A 47 -0.75 18.31 6.00
C PRO A 47 -1.33 17.47 4.85
N ASP A 48 -2.22 18.05 4.05
CA ASP A 48 -2.83 17.42 2.87
C ASP A 48 -1.79 17.08 1.81
N ALA A 49 -0.85 18.00 1.56
CA ALA A 49 0.30 17.78 0.68
C ALA A 49 1.23 16.68 1.22
N GLU A 50 1.49 16.64 2.54
CA GLU A 50 2.31 15.60 3.18
C GLU A 50 1.68 14.21 2.96
N CYS A 51 0.36 14.08 3.10
CA CYS A 51 -0.34 12.82 2.83
C CYS A 51 -0.14 12.33 1.38
N LEU A 52 -0.26 13.21 0.39
CA LEU A 52 -0.01 12.85 -1.01
C LEU A 52 1.47 12.50 -1.27
N LYS A 53 2.41 13.15 -0.58
CA LYS A 53 3.84 12.82 -0.65
C LYS A 53 4.12 11.43 -0.11
N ILE A 54 3.60 11.09 1.07
CA ILE A 54 3.72 9.75 1.67
C ILE A 54 3.16 8.69 0.73
N MET A 55 1.97 8.93 0.15
CA MET A 55 1.37 8.02 -0.81
C MET A 55 2.28 7.78 -2.04
N CYS A 56 2.84 8.85 -2.60
CA CYS A 56 3.76 8.77 -3.73
C CYS A 56 5.06 8.03 -3.40
N GLU A 57 5.63 8.26 -2.21
CA GLU A 57 6.85 7.58 -1.74
C GLU A 57 6.61 6.08 -1.55
N ILE A 58 5.50 5.69 -0.91
CA ILE A 58 5.14 4.28 -0.71
C ILE A 58 4.98 3.58 -2.06
N LEU A 59 4.18 4.13 -2.97
CA LEU A 59 3.89 3.50 -4.26
C LEU A 59 5.14 3.41 -5.14
N SER A 60 6.01 4.42 -5.11
CA SER A 60 7.29 4.38 -5.84
C SER A 60 8.25 3.34 -5.24
N GLY A 61 8.34 3.26 -3.90
CA GLY A 61 9.21 2.32 -3.20
C GLY A 61 8.81 0.86 -3.40
N LEU A 62 7.52 0.57 -3.62
CA LEU A 62 7.02 -0.78 -3.90
C LEU A 62 7.35 -1.27 -5.32
N GLN A 63 7.72 -0.38 -6.25
CA GLN A 63 8.12 -0.70 -7.62
C GLN A 63 7.11 -1.61 -8.36
N LEU A 64 5.81 -1.29 -8.27
CA LEU A 64 4.72 -2.07 -8.86
C LEU A 64 4.31 -1.62 -10.28
N GLY A 65 5.14 -0.80 -10.92
CA GLY A 65 4.82 -0.13 -12.18
C GLY A 65 4.48 1.34 -11.95
N ASP A 66 3.96 1.99 -12.98
CA ASP A 66 3.58 3.39 -12.90
C ASP A 66 2.21 3.56 -12.22
N PHE A 67 1.95 4.75 -11.67
CA PHE A 67 0.72 5.06 -10.96
C PHE A 67 0.34 6.53 -11.14
N LEU A 68 -0.94 6.81 -10.91
CA LEU A 68 -1.51 8.15 -10.93
C LEU A 68 -2.36 8.34 -9.66
N ILE A 69 -2.24 9.51 -9.04
CA ILE A 69 -3.09 9.90 -7.91
C ILE A 69 -4.12 10.90 -8.40
N LYS A 70 -5.37 10.47 -8.43
CA LYS A 70 -6.52 11.34 -8.67
C LYS A 70 -6.80 12.16 -7.43
N VAL A 71 -7.04 13.45 -7.59
CA VAL A 71 -7.40 14.38 -6.51
C VAL A 71 -8.66 15.14 -6.91
N ASN A 72 -9.52 15.41 -5.94
CA ASN A 72 -10.66 16.31 -6.05
C ASN A 72 -10.93 16.97 -4.69
N ASP A 73 -11.94 17.81 -4.58
CA ASP A 73 -12.38 18.41 -3.33
C ASP A 73 -13.91 18.34 -3.19
N ARG A 74 -14.37 17.96 -2.00
CA ARG A 74 -15.80 17.82 -1.66
C ARG A 74 -16.59 19.09 -2.00
N ARG A 75 -16.04 20.27 -1.70
CA ARG A 75 -16.68 21.57 -1.89
C ARG A 75 -16.78 21.94 -3.37
N VAL A 76 -15.83 21.48 -4.19
CA VAL A 76 -15.90 21.62 -5.65
C VAL A 76 -17.04 20.77 -6.20
N VAL A 77 -17.18 19.53 -5.73
CA VAL A 77 -18.32 18.67 -6.11
C VAL A 77 -19.65 19.27 -5.69
N ASP A 78 -19.76 19.78 -4.45
CA ASP A 78 -20.94 20.48 -3.94
C ASP A 78 -21.31 21.69 -4.78
N GLY A 79 -20.34 22.58 -5.01
CA GLY A 79 -20.58 23.78 -5.77
C GLY A 79 -20.92 23.50 -7.24
N MET A 80 -20.27 22.51 -7.86
CA MET A 80 -20.58 22.06 -9.23
C MET A 80 -22.04 21.60 -9.35
N PHE A 81 -22.50 20.73 -8.45
CA PHE A 81 -23.88 20.25 -8.47
C PHE A 81 -24.88 21.37 -8.24
N ALA A 82 -24.60 22.31 -7.33
CA ALA A 82 -25.45 23.47 -7.11
C ALA A 82 -25.60 24.33 -8.37
N VAL A 83 -24.49 24.66 -9.06
CA VAL A 83 -24.53 25.50 -10.28
C VAL A 83 -25.10 24.76 -11.49
N CYS A 84 -24.98 23.42 -11.53
CA CYS A 84 -25.64 22.59 -12.54
C CYS A 84 -27.17 22.50 -12.31
N GLY A 85 -27.66 22.81 -11.12
CA GLY A 85 -29.09 22.76 -10.76
C GLY A 85 -29.54 21.40 -10.24
N VAL A 86 -28.66 20.66 -9.55
CA VAL A 86 -29.02 19.41 -8.87
C VAL A 86 -29.84 19.74 -7.62
N PRO A 87 -31.05 19.16 -7.45
CA PRO A 87 -31.84 19.34 -6.24
C PRO A 87 -31.12 18.80 -4.99
N GLU A 88 -31.21 19.51 -3.87
CA GLU A 88 -30.53 19.13 -2.61
C GLU A 88 -30.91 17.73 -2.12
N ASP A 89 -32.18 17.34 -2.27
CA ASP A 89 -32.71 16.02 -1.89
C ASP A 89 -32.13 14.88 -2.74
N LYS A 90 -31.62 15.18 -3.94
CA LYS A 90 -31.01 14.21 -4.86
C LYS A 90 -29.49 14.19 -4.80
N PHE A 91 -28.87 15.11 -4.08
CA PHE A 91 -27.42 15.31 -4.07
C PHE A 91 -26.63 14.01 -3.85
N ARG A 92 -26.93 13.31 -2.74
CA ARG A 92 -26.26 12.04 -2.39
C ARG A 92 -26.46 10.97 -3.45
N THR A 93 -27.69 10.85 -3.96
CA THR A 93 -28.04 9.86 -4.96
C THR A 93 -27.28 10.10 -6.27
N ILE A 94 -27.15 11.36 -6.71
CA ILE A 94 -26.38 11.71 -7.92
C ILE A 94 -24.88 11.48 -7.71
N CYS A 95 -24.34 11.79 -6.54
CA CYS A 95 -22.96 11.44 -6.23
C CYS A 95 -22.67 9.93 -6.34
N THR A 96 -23.58 9.08 -5.88
CA THR A 96 -23.44 7.62 -6.03
C THR A 96 -23.48 7.17 -7.50
N SER A 97 -24.13 7.93 -8.39
CA SER A 97 -24.01 7.70 -9.84
C SER A 97 -22.62 8.08 -10.32
N MET A 98 -22.10 9.22 -9.86
CA MET A 98 -20.82 9.76 -10.30
C MET A 98 -19.64 8.88 -9.92
N ASP A 99 -19.66 8.26 -8.73
CA ASP A 99 -18.63 7.29 -8.30
C ASP A 99 -18.48 6.10 -9.26
N LYS A 100 -19.49 5.79 -10.08
CA LYS A 100 -19.45 4.70 -11.07
C LYS A 100 -18.71 5.08 -12.35
N LEU A 101 -18.34 6.34 -12.56
CA LEU A 101 -17.58 6.78 -13.74
C LEU A 101 -16.19 6.16 -13.81
N ASP A 102 -15.70 5.59 -12.70
CA ASP A 102 -14.48 4.80 -12.67
C ASP A 102 -14.60 3.45 -13.39
N LYS A 103 -15.82 2.94 -13.57
CA LYS A 103 -16.13 1.61 -14.13
C LYS A 103 -17.07 1.63 -15.33
N MET A 104 -17.82 2.72 -15.49
CA MET A 104 -18.89 2.83 -16.48
C MET A 104 -18.69 4.08 -17.35
N PRO A 105 -18.95 4.00 -18.67
CA PRO A 105 -18.98 5.18 -19.53
C PRO A 105 -19.97 6.24 -19.05
N TRP A 106 -19.69 7.50 -19.40
CA TRP A 106 -20.55 8.64 -19.09
C TRP A 106 -22.01 8.41 -19.54
N GLU A 107 -22.24 7.84 -20.73
CA GLU A 107 -23.59 7.61 -21.26
C GLU A 107 -24.44 6.72 -20.35
N ASP A 108 -23.86 5.68 -19.77
CA ASP A 108 -24.57 4.77 -18.86
C ASP A 108 -24.86 5.45 -17.52
N VAL A 109 -23.90 6.23 -17.02
CA VAL A 109 -24.06 7.01 -15.78
C VAL A 109 -25.12 8.10 -15.94
N ARG A 110 -25.11 8.80 -17.07
CA ARG A 110 -26.12 9.78 -17.48
C ARG A 110 -27.50 9.13 -17.55
N HIS A 111 -27.62 7.98 -18.22
CA HIS A 111 -28.87 7.24 -18.29
C HIS A 111 -29.38 6.84 -16.90
N GLU A 112 -28.50 6.39 -15.98
CA GLU A 112 -28.88 6.13 -14.59
C GLU A 112 -29.40 7.39 -13.87
N MET A 113 -28.70 8.53 -14.01
CA MET A 113 -29.09 9.80 -13.38
C MET A 113 -30.48 10.25 -13.85
N VAL A 114 -30.77 10.13 -15.15
CA VAL A 114 -32.05 10.56 -15.73
C VAL A 114 -33.14 9.53 -15.45
N ALA A 115 -32.97 8.29 -15.91
CA ALA A 115 -34.03 7.29 -15.94
C ALA A 115 -34.34 6.70 -14.55
N LYS A 116 -33.33 6.51 -13.70
CA LYS A 116 -33.51 5.86 -12.38
C LYS A 116 -33.61 6.86 -11.24
N LYS A 117 -32.92 8.00 -11.34
CA LYS A 117 -32.86 9.01 -10.26
C LYS A 117 -33.72 10.24 -10.56
N GLY A 118 -34.33 10.30 -11.75
CA GLY A 118 -35.27 11.34 -12.14
C GLY A 118 -34.62 12.72 -12.21
N LEU A 119 -33.34 12.80 -12.57
CA LEU A 119 -32.66 14.08 -12.82
C LEU A 119 -33.06 14.59 -14.21
N ALA A 120 -33.25 15.90 -14.36
CA ALA A 120 -33.55 16.49 -15.67
C ALA A 120 -32.36 16.25 -16.63
N PRO A 121 -32.61 15.86 -17.90
CA PRO A 121 -31.55 15.58 -18.87
C PRO A 121 -30.55 16.74 -19.02
N GLU A 122 -31.03 17.97 -19.02
CA GLU A 122 -30.21 19.18 -19.19
C GLU A 122 -29.29 19.41 -17.99
N VAL A 123 -29.73 19.02 -16.78
CA VAL A 123 -28.89 19.06 -15.57
C VAL A 123 -27.80 18.00 -15.67
N ALA A 124 -28.15 16.78 -16.12
CA ALA A 124 -27.19 15.70 -16.32
C ALA A 124 -26.13 16.10 -17.37
N ASP A 125 -26.54 16.70 -18.49
CA ASP A 125 -25.62 17.17 -19.54
C ASP A 125 -24.64 18.22 -19.01
N ARG A 126 -25.12 19.19 -18.22
CA ARG A 126 -24.25 20.18 -17.57
C ARG A 126 -23.26 19.53 -16.61
N ILE A 127 -23.65 18.49 -15.86
CA ILE A 127 -22.72 17.73 -15.01
C ILE A 127 -21.65 17.07 -15.88
N GLY A 128 -22.05 16.48 -17.02
CA GLY A 128 -21.17 15.83 -18.00
C GLY A 128 -20.01 16.71 -18.44
N GLU A 129 -20.29 17.99 -18.75
CA GLU A 129 -19.29 18.98 -19.14
C GLU A 129 -18.14 19.13 -18.12
N TYR A 130 -18.44 18.95 -16.83
CA TYR A 130 -17.45 19.07 -15.75
C TYR A 130 -16.81 17.74 -15.39
N VAL A 131 -17.58 16.68 -15.18
CA VAL A 131 -17.07 15.40 -14.65
C VAL A 131 -16.16 14.65 -15.63
N GLN A 132 -16.23 14.97 -16.92
CA GLN A 132 -15.32 14.45 -17.94
C GLN A 132 -13.98 15.21 -17.97
N CYS A 133 -13.85 16.32 -17.25
CA CYS A 133 -12.61 17.07 -17.17
C CYS A 133 -11.65 16.46 -16.14
N HIS A 134 -10.42 16.20 -16.57
CA HIS A 134 -9.30 15.86 -15.70
C HIS A 134 -8.01 16.52 -16.22
N GLY A 135 -7.05 16.80 -15.34
CA GLY A 135 -5.81 17.49 -15.70
C GLY A 135 -4.97 17.89 -14.50
N GLY A 136 -3.97 18.76 -14.72
CA GLY A 136 -3.13 19.31 -13.64
C GLY A 136 -3.63 20.68 -13.14
N ILE A 137 -2.70 21.50 -12.66
CA ILE A 137 -2.96 22.85 -12.16
C ILE A 137 -3.67 23.75 -13.19
N SER A 138 -3.39 23.58 -14.49
CA SER A 138 -4.04 24.35 -15.55
C SER A 138 -5.56 24.16 -15.59
N LEU A 139 -6.06 22.98 -15.22
CA LEU A 139 -7.49 22.73 -15.11
C LEU A 139 -8.09 23.47 -13.90
N VAL A 140 -7.38 23.49 -12.77
CA VAL A 140 -7.80 24.26 -11.58
C VAL A 140 -7.93 25.74 -11.92
N GLU A 141 -6.95 26.30 -12.63
CA GLU A 141 -6.97 27.70 -13.08
C GLU A 141 -8.08 27.99 -14.09
N LYS A 142 -8.34 27.06 -15.02
CA LYS A 142 -9.44 27.16 -15.97
C LYS A 142 -10.79 27.18 -15.26
N LEU A 143 -11.02 26.26 -14.34
CA LEU A 143 -12.29 26.16 -13.59
C LEU A 143 -12.48 27.31 -12.61
N SER A 144 -11.41 27.88 -12.08
CA SER A 144 -11.47 29.10 -11.24
C SER A 144 -12.01 30.32 -12.00
N LYS A 145 -11.89 30.32 -13.34
CA LYS A 145 -12.40 31.37 -14.23
C LYS A 145 -13.73 31.00 -14.90
N ASP A 146 -14.29 29.83 -14.59
CA ASP A 146 -15.54 29.36 -15.20
C ASP A 146 -16.73 30.24 -14.71
N PRO A 147 -17.52 30.84 -15.61
CA PRO A 147 -18.58 31.79 -15.23
C PRO A 147 -19.71 31.18 -14.39
N ARG A 148 -19.94 29.86 -14.48
CA ARG A 148 -20.97 29.18 -13.68
C ARG A 148 -20.40 28.79 -12.32
N LEU A 149 -19.24 28.12 -12.32
CA LEU A 149 -18.63 27.60 -11.10
C LEU A 149 -18.18 28.73 -10.15
N SER A 150 -17.76 29.87 -10.69
CA SER A 150 -17.42 31.08 -9.92
C SER A 150 -18.61 31.71 -9.17
N GLN A 151 -19.86 31.28 -9.45
CA GLN A 151 -21.03 31.69 -8.68
C GLN A 151 -21.12 30.95 -7.34
N SER A 152 -20.41 29.83 -7.18
CA SER A 152 -20.38 29.07 -5.93
C SER A 152 -19.16 29.41 -5.10
N GLN A 153 -19.39 30.05 -3.95
CA GLN A 153 -18.33 30.35 -2.98
C GLN A 153 -17.63 29.08 -2.47
N LEU A 154 -18.39 27.98 -2.29
CA LEU A 154 -17.83 26.69 -1.88
C LEU A 154 -16.86 26.13 -2.92
N ALA A 155 -17.23 26.15 -4.20
CA ALA A 155 -16.34 25.69 -5.27
C ALA A 155 -15.09 26.55 -5.35
N LEU A 156 -15.21 27.87 -5.23
CA LEU A 156 -14.05 28.78 -5.24
C LEU A 156 -13.08 28.53 -4.08
N GLN A 157 -13.59 28.23 -2.88
CA GLN A 157 -12.74 27.84 -1.75
C GLN A 157 -12.00 26.53 -2.03
N GLY A 158 -12.72 25.51 -2.51
CA GLY A 158 -12.10 24.22 -2.85
C GLY A 158 -11.05 24.34 -3.97
N LEU A 159 -11.32 25.13 -5.02
CA LEU A 159 -10.35 25.41 -6.09
C LEU A 159 -9.14 26.21 -5.60
N GLY A 160 -9.35 27.16 -4.69
CA GLY A 160 -8.25 27.91 -4.05
C GLY A 160 -7.33 27.00 -3.25
N ASP A 161 -7.91 26.10 -2.46
CA ASP A 161 -7.15 25.09 -1.71
C ASP A 161 -6.44 24.09 -2.63
N LEU A 162 -7.08 23.64 -3.71
CA LEU A 162 -6.42 22.80 -4.72
C LEU A 162 -5.26 23.52 -5.40
N LYS A 163 -5.40 24.82 -5.72
CA LYS A 163 -4.32 25.61 -6.28
C LYS A 163 -3.12 25.65 -5.34
N LEU A 164 -3.34 25.97 -4.06
CA LEU A 164 -2.30 25.99 -3.04
C LEU A 164 -1.66 24.60 -2.85
N LEU A 165 -2.48 23.53 -2.89
CA LEU A 165 -2.00 22.17 -2.85
C LEU A 165 -1.05 21.87 -4.02
N PHE A 166 -1.40 22.23 -5.26
CA PHE A 166 -0.52 22.03 -6.41
C PHE A 166 0.81 22.79 -6.30
N GLU A 167 0.83 23.98 -5.69
CA GLU A 167 2.07 24.70 -5.39
C GLU A 167 2.97 23.88 -4.47
N TYR A 168 2.44 23.33 -3.37
CA TYR A 168 3.20 22.47 -2.46
C TYR A 168 3.65 21.15 -3.09
N LEU A 169 2.78 20.51 -3.89
CA LEU A 169 3.11 19.28 -4.60
C LEU A 169 4.22 19.48 -5.64
N THR A 170 4.32 20.67 -6.22
CA THR A 170 5.42 21.06 -7.12
C THR A 170 6.73 21.15 -6.34
N LEU A 171 6.72 21.77 -5.16
CA LEU A 171 7.89 21.83 -4.28
C LEU A 171 8.34 20.43 -3.79
N PHE A 172 7.39 19.52 -3.56
CA PHE A 172 7.67 18.13 -3.22
C PHE A 172 8.11 17.25 -4.41
N GLY A 173 8.09 17.80 -5.63
CA GLY A 173 8.51 17.12 -6.86
C GLY A 173 7.58 15.98 -7.27
N ILE A 174 6.28 16.06 -6.92
CA ILE A 174 5.30 14.99 -7.20
C ILE A 174 4.10 15.45 -8.03
N ALA A 175 4.02 16.73 -8.41
CA ALA A 175 2.88 17.29 -9.14
C ALA A 175 2.54 16.51 -10.44
N GLU A 176 3.53 15.95 -11.13
CA GLU A 176 3.32 15.15 -12.35
C GLU A 176 2.56 13.83 -12.12
N LYS A 177 2.58 13.31 -10.88
CA LYS A 177 1.83 12.11 -10.49
C LYS A 177 0.39 12.43 -10.08
N ILE A 178 0.00 13.70 -10.07
CA ILE A 178 -1.29 14.16 -9.56
C ILE A 178 -2.18 14.60 -10.72
N SER A 179 -3.39 14.04 -10.78
CA SER A 179 -4.44 14.46 -11.70
C SER A 179 -5.63 14.98 -10.91
N PHE A 180 -5.93 16.27 -11.04
CA PHE A 180 -7.22 16.80 -10.65
C PHE A 180 -8.30 16.20 -11.55
N ASP A 181 -9.23 15.44 -10.97
CA ASP A 181 -10.24 14.65 -11.69
C ASP A 181 -11.61 14.85 -11.05
N LEU A 182 -12.53 15.52 -11.76
CA LEU A 182 -13.84 15.89 -11.23
C LEU A 182 -14.79 14.70 -11.10
N SER A 183 -14.48 13.57 -11.74
CA SER A 183 -15.26 12.34 -11.59
C SER A 183 -15.07 11.68 -10.21
N LEU A 184 -13.99 12.00 -9.50
CA LEU A 184 -13.68 11.42 -8.19
C LEU A 184 -14.62 11.98 -7.11
N ALA A 185 -15.57 11.16 -6.66
CA ALA A 185 -16.48 11.52 -5.56
C ALA A 185 -16.76 10.34 -4.61
N ARG A 186 -15.69 9.89 -3.96
CA ARG A 186 -15.73 8.82 -2.95
C ARG A 186 -15.91 9.35 -1.54
N GLY A 187 -16.49 8.52 -0.65
CA GLY A 187 -16.48 8.75 0.80
C GLY A 187 -17.19 10.01 1.27
N LEU A 188 -18.24 10.43 0.54
CA LEU A 188 -18.93 11.71 0.77
C LEU A 188 -19.70 11.81 2.08
N ASP A 189 -19.80 10.69 2.81
CA ASP A 189 -20.42 10.65 4.13
C ASP A 189 -19.57 11.35 5.20
N TYR A 190 -18.25 11.48 4.99
CA TYR A 190 -17.34 12.05 6.01
C TYR A 190 -16.27 13.00 5.48
N TYR A 191 -15.90 12.98 4.20
CA TYR A 191 -14.94 13.95 3.68
C TYR A 191 -15.54 15.36 3.57
N THR A 192 -14.77 16.36 3.99
CA THR A 192 -15.15 17.79 4.04
C THR A 192 -14.28 18.69 3.15
N GLY A 193 -13.14 18.18 2.67
CA GLY A 193 -12.21 18.91 1.81
C GLY A 193 -11.67 18.02 0.70
N VAL A 194 -10.35 17.97 0.55
CA VAL A 194 -9.70 17.14 -0.48
C VAL A 194 -10.04 15.66 -0.34
N ILE A 195 -10.13 15.00 -1.49
CA ILE A 195 -10.34 13.56 -1.64
C ILE A 195 -9.33 13.08 -2.67
N TYR A 196 -8.70 11.94 -2.43
CA TYR A 196 -7.73 11.38 -3.35
C TYR A 196 -7.75 9.87 -3.43
N GLU A 197 -7.34 9.36 -4.57
CA GLU A 197 -7.31 7.95 -4.91
C GLU A 197 -6.13 7.66 -5.83
N ALA A 198 -5.27 6.73 -5.44
CA ALA A 198 -4.18 6.24 -6.28
C ALA A 198 -4.62 5.02 -7.07
N VAL A 199 -4.40 5.08 -8.38
CA VAL A 199 -4.62 3.99 -9.32
C VAL A 199 -3.30 3.60 -9.96
N LEU A 200 -3.09 2.30 -10.20
CA LEU A 200 -1.94 1.84 -10.96
C LEU A 200 -2.24 2.00 -12.45
N LEU A 201 -1.24 2.39 -13.22
CA LEU A 201 -1.32 2.48 -14.67
C LEU A 201 -0.89 1.14 -15.27
N GLN A 202 -1.60 0.67 -16.29
CA GLN A 202 -1.25 -0.58 -16.96
C GLN A 202 0.16 -0.49 -17.54
N SER A 203 1.01 -1.42 -17.15
CA SER A 203 2.33 -1.60 -17.76
C SER A 203 2.22 -2.57 -18.95
N PRO A 204 2.86 -2.30 -20.10
CA PRO A 204 2.76 -3.13 -21.32
C PRO A 204 3.16 -4.61 -21.18
N GLY A 205 3.78 -5.01 -20.06
CA GLY A 205 4.20 -6.39 -19.77
C GLY A 205 3.13 -7.28 -19.12
N TRP A 206 1.96 -6.74 -18.76
CA TRP A 206 0.84 -7.49 -18.15
C TRP A 206 -0.19 -7.97 -19.19
N ALA A 207 0.25 -8.23 -20.43
CA ALA A 207 -0.56 -8.75 -21.51
C ALA A 207 -0.82 -10.26 -21.32
N GLY A 208 -1.69 -10.62 -20.36
CA GLY A 208 -2.04 -12.00 -20.08
C GLY A 208 -3.32 -12.15 -19.28
N LYS A 209 -4.45 -12.31 -20.00
CA LYS A 209 -5.82 -12.65 -19.55
C LYS A 209 -6.53 -11.57 -18.72
N GLU A 210 -7.52 -10.97 -19.40
CA GLU A 210 -8.40 -9.88 -18.94
C GLU A 210 -7.64 -8.64 -18.48
N ALA A 211 -7.92 -7.51 -19.12
CA ALA A 211 -7.52 -6.21 -18.61
C ALA A 211 -8.12 -6.05 -17.22
N LEU A 212 -7.39 -6.48 -16.18
CA LEU A 212 -7.67 -6.08 -14.82
C LEU A 212 -7.60 -4.55 -14.88
N ASN A 213 -8.77 -3.91 -14.83
CA ASN A 213 -8.88 -2.53 -14.38
C ASN A 213 -8.04 -2.47 -13.12
N VAL A 214 -6.85 -1.86 -13.22
CA VAL A 214 -5.84 -1.91 -12.15
C VAL A 214 -6.35 -0.95 -11.09
N GLY A 215 -7.30 -1.45 -10.30
CA GLY A 215 -8.14 -0.62 -9.45
C GLY A 215 -7.31 0.06 -8.37
N SER A 216 -7.95 1.01 -7.70
CA SER A 216 -7.43 1.74 -6.55
C SER A 216 -6.54 0.93 -5.60
N VAL A 217 -5.34 1.44 -5.31
CA VAL A 217 -4.38 0.85 -4.37
C VAL A 217 -4.20 1.68 -3.10
N ALA A 218 -4.64 2.94 -3.12
CA ALA A 218 -4.68 3.80 -1.95
C ALA A 218 -5.78 4.84 -2.11
N ALA A 219 -6.33 5.33 -1.00
CA ALA A 219 -7.31 6.42 -1.00
C ALA A 219 -7.20 7.24 0.28
N GLY A 220 -7.78 8.43 0.30
CA GLY A 220 -7.84 9.25 1.49
C GLY A 220 -8.47 10.60 1.23
N GLY A 221 -8.32 11.50 2.20
CA GLY A 221 -8.86 12.85 2.13
C GLY A 221 -8.95 13.53 3.49
N ARG A 222 -9.54 14.73 3.49
CA ARG A 222 -9.78 15.58 4.65
C ARG A 222 -11.20 15.40 5.19
N TYR A 223 -11.34 15.21 6.50
CA TYR A 223 -12.59 14.85 7.18
C TYR A 223 -12.75 15.56 8.54
N ASP A 224 -12.84 16.89 8.52
CA ASP A 224 -12.71 17.69 9.73
C ASP A 224 -13.84 17.46 10.75
N GLY A 225 -15.05 17.16 10.28
CA GLY A 225 -16.24 17.02 11.13
C GLY A 225 -16.35 15.69 11.89
N LEU A 226 -15.51 14.70 11.60
CA LEU A 226 -15.70 13.34 12.13
C LEU A 226 -15.43 13.25 13.65
N VAL A 227 -14.38 13.94 14.13
CA VAL A 227 -14.01 13.89 15.56
C VAL A 227 -15.06 14.55 16.44
N ALA A 228 -15.69 15.62 15.94
CA ALA A 228 -16.72 16.36 16.68
C ALA A 228 -17.94 15.49 17.04
N GLN A 229 -18.24 14.45 16.25
CA GLN A 229 -19.34 13.51 16.53
C GLN A 229 -19.10 12.65 17.79
N PHE A 230 -17.83 12.51 18.21
CA PHE A 230 -17.44 11.72 19.38
C PHE A 230 -16.98 12.57 20.57
N ASP A 231 -16.82 13.89 20.39
CA ASP A 231 -16.51 14.81 21.48
C ASP A 231 -17.80 15.28 22.17
N PRO A 232 -17.98 15.08 23.49
CA PRO A 232 -19.20 15.49 24.18
C PRO A 232 -19.52 16.98 24.11
N LYS A 233 -18.52 17.83 23.80
CA LYS A 233 -18.67 19.28 23.66
C LYS A 233 -18.69 19.72 22.20
N GLY A 234 -18.63 18.79 21.25
CA GLY A 234 -18.64 19.07 19.82
C GLY A 234 -17.41 19.82 19.32
N HIS A 235 -16.26 19.73 20.01
CA HIS A 235 -15.05 20.38 19.51
C HIS A 235 -14.61 19.77 18.19
N ASN A 236 -14.41 20.62 17.20
CA ASN A 236 -13.89 20.22 15.91
C ASN A 236 -12.39 19.96 16.00
N VAL A 237 -11.92 18.85 15.43
CA VAL A 237 -10.50 18.55 15.28
C VAL A 237 -10.30 18.22 13.80
N PRO A 238 -9.75 19.16 13.01
CA PRO A 238 -9.47 18.94 11.60
C PRO A 238 -8.58 17.71 11.40
N CYS A 239 -8.88 16.90 10.40
CA CYS A 239 -8.17 15.66 10.15
C CYS A 239 -7.99 15.46 8.65
N VAL A 240 -6.80 15.01 8.24
CA VAL A 240 -6.52 14.52 6.89
C VAL A 240 -5.70 13.26 6.99
N GLY A 241 -5.96 12.30 6.09
CA GLY A 241 -5.29 11.01 6.16
C GLY A 241 -5.40 10.21 4.88
N LEU A 242 -4.69 9.09 4.86
CA LEU A 242 -4.65 8.15 3.75
C LEU A 242 -4.71 6.72 4.27
N SER A 243 -5.20 5.82 3.43
CA SER A 243 -5.19 4.38 3.63
C SER A 243 -4.60 3.70 2.41
N ILE A 244 -3.64 2.81 2.64
CA ILE A 244 -3.05 1.94 1.63
C ILE A 244 -3.80 0.59 1.64
N GLY A 245 -4.31 0.19 0.48
CA GLY A 245 -4.95 -1.10 0.24
C GLY A 245 -3.94 -2.23 0.10
N VAL A 246 -3.36 -2.67 1.22
CA VAL A 246 -2.22 -3.60 1.24
C VAL A 246 -2.53 -4.99 0.65
N GLU A 247 -3.78 -5.47 0.71
CA GLU A 247 -4.14 -6.77 0.10
C GLU A 247 -3.86 -6.81 -1.40
N ARG A 248 -4.24 -5.73 -2.11
CA ARG A 248 -4.00 -5.63 -3.55
C ARG A 248 -2.50 -5.56 -3.84
N ILE A 249 -1.76 -4.82 -3.03
CA ILE A 249 -0.31 -4.73 -3.12
C ILE A 249 0.34 -6.10 -2.92
N PHE A 250 -0.09 -6.89 -1.93
CA PHE A 250 0.44 -8.24 -1.71
C PHE A 250 0.20 -9.15 -2.91
N CYS A 251 -1.00 -9.14 -3.50
CA CYS A 251 -1.27 -9.90 -4.71
C CYS A 251 -0.34 -9.52 -5.87
N LEU A 252 -0.09 -8.22 -6.05
CA LEU A 252 0.78 -7.71 -7.12
C LEU A 252 2.25 -8.06 -6.89
N VAL A 253 2.75 -7.91 -5.67
CA VAL A 253 4.11 -8.31 -5.29
C VAL A 253 4.30 -9.81 -5.49
N GLU A 254 3.35 -10.63 -5.02
CA GLU A 254 3.43 -12.09 -5.16
C GLU A 254 3.47 -12.51 -6.64
N GLN A 255 2.67 -11.88 -7.51
CA GLN A 255 2.69 -12.14 -8.94
C GLN A 255 4.01 -11.70 -9.59
N LYS A 256 4.55 -10.53 -9.22
CA LYS A 256 5.86 -10.06 -9.69
C LYS A 256 6.96 -11.05 -9.29
N MET A 257 6.96 -11.53 -8.05
CA MET A 257 7.93 -12.52 -7.57
C MET A 257 7.79 -13.85 -8.31
N LYS A 258 6.56 -14.37 -8.51
CA LYS A 258 6.32 -15.58 -9.31
C LYS A 258 6.82 -15.45 -10.75
N ALA A 259 6.64 -14.27 -11.37
CA ALA A 259 7.11 -14.01 -12.72
C ALA A 259 8.65 -13.92 -12.82
N SER A 260 9.32 -13.42 -11.79
CA SER A 260 10.79 -13.37 -11.74
C SER A 260 11.45 -14.74 -11.61
N GLY A 261 10.71 -15.75 -11.13
CA GLY A 261 11.25 -17.08 -10.81
C GLY A 261 12.08 -17.12 -9.53
N GLU A 262 12.24 -15.99 -8.83
CA GLU A 262 12.90 -15.94 -7.53
C GLU A 262 12.08 -16.67 -6.46
N LYS A 263 12.76 -17.50 -5.69
CA LYS A 263 12.15 -18.29 -4.63
C LYS A 263 12.10 -17.45 -3.35
N VAL A 264 10.90 -17.19 -2.86
CA VAL A 264 10.72 -16.47 -1.59
C VAL A 264 11.07 -17.38 -0.42
N ARG A 265 12.08 -16.99 0.36
CA ARG A 265 12.43 -17.69 1.60
C ARG A 265 11.36 -17.45 2.66
N THR A 266 10.90 -18.52 3.30
CA THR A 266 9.90 -18.45 4.39
C THR A 266 10.54 -18.53 5.78
N ILE A 267 11.87 -18.63 5.84
CA ILE A 267 12.66 -18.68 7.06
C ILE A 267 13.90 -17.81 6.90
N GLU A 268 14.43 -17.31 8.02
CA GLU A 268 15.63 -16.47 8.05
C GLU A 268 16.87 -17.26 8.49
N THR A 269 16.79 -18.58 8.51
CA THR A 269 17.86 -19.47 8.97
C THR A 269 19.11 -19.30 8.12
N GLN A 270 20.22 -18.95 8.76
CA GLN A 270 21.49 -18.61 8.15
C GLN A 270 22.38 -19.85 7.99
N VAL A 271 22.34 -20.77 8.96
CA VAL A 271 23.23 -21.92 8.98
C VAL A 271 22.51 -23.18 9.45
N PHE A 272 22.83 -24.31 8.83
CA PHE A 272 22.29 -25.61 9.17
C PHE A 272 23.36 -26.53 9.77
N VAL A 273 23.13 -27.06 10.97
CA VAL A 273 24.07 -27.96 11.66
C VAL A 273 23.77 -29.42 11.31
N ALA A 274 24.74 -30.08 10.71
CA ALA A 274 24.60 -31.40 10.13
C ALA A 274 25.75 -32.35 10.45
N THR A 275 25.47 -33.63 10.24
CA THR A 275 26.45 -34.70 10.37
C THR A 275 26.08 -35.85 9.44
N PRO A 276 27.06 -36.51 8.79
CA PRO A 276 26.84 -37.76 8.08
C PRO A 276 26.87 -38.99 9.01
N GLN A 277 27.32 -38.82 10.25
CA GLN A 277 27.64 -39.92 11.16
C GLN A 277 26.54 -40.15 12.21
N ARG A 278 26.58 -41.33 12.83
CA ARG A 278 25.65 -41.71 13.91
C ARG A 278 26.17 -41.26 15.26
N ASN A 279 25.28 -41.06 16.22
CA ASN A 279 25.57 -40.67 17.62
C ASN A 279 26.16 -39.26 17.81
N PHE A 280 26.01 -38.38 16.82
CA PHE A 280 26.49 -36.99 16.87
C PHE A 280 25.47 -35.98 17.40
N LEU A 281 24.31 -36.42 17.90
CA LEU A 281 23.28 -35.50 18.39
C LEU A 281 23.82 -34.55 19.48
N ARG A 282 24.60 -35.06 20.44
CA ARG A 282 25.16 -34.25 21.53
C ARG A 282 26.07 -33.13 21.01
N GLU A 283 26.89 -33.42 20.01
CA GLU A 283 27.79 -32.42 19.42
C GLU A 283 27.02 -31.40 18.57
N ARG A 284 26.02 -31.85 17.80
CA ARG A 284 25.13 -30.92 17.09
C ARG A 284 24.40 -29.99 18.05
N LEU A 285 23.95 -30.49 19.20
CA LEU A 285 23.33 -29.70 20.27
C LEU A 285 24.30 -28.66 20.86
N LYS A 286 25.57 -29.01 21.11
CA LYS A 286 26.56 -28.03 21.58
C LYS A 286 26.78 -26.92 20.55
N ILE A 287 27.00 -27.31 19.29
CA ILE A 287 27.30 -26.37 18.21
C ILE A 287 26.14 -25.44 17.93
N ILE A 288 24.91 -25.97 17.87
CA ILE A 288 23.74 -25.13 17.63
C ILE A 288 23.49 -24.15 18.79
N THR A 289 23.74 -24.56 20.04
CA THR A 289 23.68 -23.66 21.20
C THR A 289 24.70 -22.53 21.09
N GLU A 290 25.96 -22.83 20.76
CA GLU A 290 26.98 -21.79 20.59
C GLU A 290 26.62 -20.79 19.47
N LEU A 291 26.01 -21.27 18.38
CA LEU A 291 25.55 -20.41 17.30
C LEU A 291 24.39 -19.51 17.75
N TRP A 292 23.42 -20.06 18.50
CA TRP A 292 22.33 -19.27 19.07
C TRP A 292 22.82 -18.25 20.10
N ASP A 293 23.75 -18.62 20.97
CA ASP A 293 24.37 -17.72 21.97
C ASP A 293 25.14 -16.57 21.29
N ALA A 294 25.67 -16.80 20.07
CA ALA A 294 26.27 -15.78 19.23
C ALA A 294 25.27 -14.97 18.37
N GLY A 295 23.97 -15.19 18.53
CA GLY A 295 22.91 -14.51 17.77
C GLY A 295 22.73 -14.97 16.32
N ILE A 296 23.32 -16.11 15.94
CA ILE A 296 23.22 -16.68 14.60
C ILE A 296 21.95 -17.53 14.50
N LYS A 297 21.17 -17.32 13.44
CA LYS A 297 19.93 -18.08 13.15
C LYS A 297 20.28 -19.47 12.63
N ALA A 298 20.42 -20.43 13.54
CA ALA A 298 20.84 -21.80 13.21
C ALA A 298 19.71 -22.82 13.40
N GLU A 299 19.70 -23.88 12.59
CA GLU A 299 18.79 -25.02 12.72
C GLU A 299 19.51 -26.37 12.60
N MET A 300 18.85 -27.45 13.05
CA MET A 300 19.28 -28.83 12.81
C MET A 300 18.06 -29.76 12.69
N LEU A 301 18.22 -30.91 12.03
CA LEU A 301 17.16 -31.93 12.02
C LEU A 301 16.98 -32.55 13.42
N TYR A 302 15.74 -32.59 13.91
CA TYR A 302 15.33 -33.28 15.14
C TYR A 302 15.29 -34.80 14.97
N LYS A 303 16.45 -35.39 14.66
CA LYS A 303 16.67 -36.84 14.56
C LYS A 303 18.00 -37.19 15.22
N ASN A 304 18.08 -38.35 15.88
CA ASN A 304 19.34 -38.81 16.45
C ASN A 304 20.41 -39.03 15.37
N ASN A 305 20.02 -39.64 14.24
CA ASN A 305 20.91 -40.08 13.18
C ASN A 305 20.35 -39.71 11.79
N PRO A 306 20.33 -38.41 11.41
CA PRO A 306 19.85 -37.99 10.10
C PRO A 306 20.81 -38.42 8.99
N LYS A 307 20.28 -38.77 7.81
CA LYS A 307 21.11 -38.97 6.60
C LYS A 307 21.60 -37.62 6.08
N LEU A 308 22.85 -37.53 5.65
CA LEU A 308 23.42 -36.28 5.09
C LEU A 308 22.61 -35.76 3.90
N LEU A 309 22.23 -36.65 2.97
CA LEU A 309 21.43 -36.28 1.80
C LEU A 309 20.11 -35.61 2.19
N THR A 310 19.43 -36.09 3.22
CA THR A 310 18.17 -35.47 3.70
C THR A 310 18.40 -34.08 4.28
N GLN A 311 19.55 -33.84 4.91
CA GLN A 311 19.93 -32.53 5.46
C GLN A 311 20.27 -31.55 4.34
N LEU A 312 21.01 -31.99 3.32
CA LEU A 312 21.31 -31.19 2.12
C LEU A 312 20.03 -30.80 1.38
N LEU A 313 19.16 -31.77 1.08
CA LEU A 313 17.87 -31.52 0.43
C LEU A 313 16.98 -30.57 1.24
N TYR A 314 17.05 -30.61 2.58
CA TYR A 314 16.36 -29.65 3.42
C TYR A 314 16.89 -28.24 3.19
N CYS A 315 18.22 -28.04 3.25
CA CYS A 315 18.85 -26.74 3.02
C CYS A 315 18.58 -26.20 1.63
N GLU A 316 18.63 -27.03 0.58
CA GLU A 316 18.28 -26.64 -0.80
C GLU A 316 16.78 -26.27 -0.92
N LYS A 317 15.90 -27.02 -0.23
CA LYS A 317 14.46 -26.75 -0.23
C LYS A 317 14.11 -25.47 0.52
N THR A 318 14.78 -25.14 1.62
CA THR A 318 14.52 -23.93 2.43
C THR A 318 15.47 -22.78 2.13
N ASP A 319 16.39 -22.99 1.19
CA ASP A 319 17.38 -22.03 0.72
C ASP A 319 18.29 -21.51 1.85
N ILE A 320 18.68 -22.39 2.77
CA ILE A 320 19.65 -22.06 3.82
C ILE A 320 21.04 -21.97 3.17
N PRO A 321 21.78 -20.85 3.33
CA PRO A 321 22.99 -20.61 2.53
C PRO A 321 24.19 -21.44 3.01
N LEU A 322 24.31 -21.68 4.32
CA LEU A 322 25.48 -22.32 4.92
C LEU A 322 25.11 -23.61 5.65
N MET A 323 26.02 -24.58 5.65
CA MET A 323 25.88 -25.85 6.34
C MET A 323 27.17 -26.19 7.09
N VAL A 324 27.05 -26.40 8.39
CA VAL A 324 28.13 -26.85 9.27
C VAL A 324 28.08 -28.36 9.36
N ILE A 325 29.13 -29.04 8.91
CA ILE A 325 29.21 -30.50 8.86
C ILE A 325 30.22 -30.99 9.90
N ILE A 326 29.75 -31.86 10.78
CA ILE A 326 30.52 -32.41 11.90
C ILE A 326 30.74 -33.90 11.69
N GLY A 327 31.99 -34.33 11.87
CA GLY A 327 32.38 -35.73 11.86
C GLY A 327 33.47 -36.02 12.90
N GLU A 328 33.73 -37.30 13.11
CA GLU A 328 34.64 -37.80 14.14
C GLU A 328 36.09 -37.38 13.91
N GLN A 329 36.54 -37.33 12.65
CA GLN A 329 37.89 -36.89 12.33
C GLN A 329 38.04 -35.39 12.56
N GLU A 330 37.08 -34.60 12.07
CA GLU A 330 37.05 -33.16 12.26
C GLU A 330 37.03 -32.81 13.77
N GLN A 331 36.25 -33.54 14.57
CA GLN A 331 36.20 -33.36 16.02
C GLN A 331 37.53 -33.69 16.70
N LYS A 332 38.24 -34.75 16.29
CA LYS A 332 39.57 -35.10 16.83
C LYS A 332 40.63 -34.05 16.49
N GLU A 333 40.51 -33.43 15.32
CA GLU A 333 41.42 -32.40 14.82
C GLU A 333 41.05 -30.98 15.30
N GLY A 334 39.93 -30.80 16.02
CA GLY A 334 39.47 -29.49 16.49
C GLY A 334 38.94 -28.58 15.38
N VAL A 335 38.53 -29.15 14.24
CA VAL A 335 38.06 -28.43 13.06
C VAL A 335 36.59 -28.74 12.75
N ILE A 336 35.99 -27.94 11.89
CA ILE A 336 34.65 -28.13 11.33
C ILE A 336 34.69 -27.86 9.83
N LYS A 337 33.85 -28.57 9.08
CA LYS A 337 33.60 -28.25 7.67
C LYS A 337 32.44 -27.28 7.54
N LEU A 338 32.68 -26.14 6.91
CA LEU A 338 31.67 -25.18 6.53
C LEU A 338 31.44 -25.28 5.02
N ARG A 339 30.22 -25.62 4.63
CA ARG A 339 29.80 -25.80 3.25
C ARG A 339 28.86 -24.68 2.81
N SER A 340 29.13 -24.10 1.65
CA SER A 340 28.15 -23.29 0.92
C SER A 340 27.16 -24.21 0.22
N VAL A 341 25.86 -24.05 0.49
CA VAL A 341 24.82 -24.91 -0.08
C VAL A 341 24.67 -24.66 -1.58
N ALA A 342 24.77 -23.38 -2.00
CA ALA A 342 24.66 -22.98 -3.39
C ALA A 342 25.90 -23.38 -4.22
N SER A 343 27.11 -23.00 -3.79
CA SER A 343 28.34 -23.29 -4.56
C SER A 343 28.86 -24.71 -4.37
N ARG A 344 28.38 -25.41 -3.32
CA ARG A 344 28.85 -26.75 -2.89
C ARG A 344 30.31 -26.80 -2.44
N GLU A 345 30.97 -25.66 -2.33
CA GLU A 345 32.33 -25.55 -1.82
C GLU A 345 32.36 -25.79 -0.31
N GLU A 346 33.35 -26.55 0.13
CA GLU A 346 33.60 -26.87 1.53
C GLU A 346 34.93 -26.28 1.95
N VAL A 347 34.95 -25.60 3.10
CA VAL A 347 36.17 -25.09 3.72
C VAL A 347 36.27 -25.66 5.12
N THR A 348 37.45 -26.17 5.46
CA THR A 348 37.75 -26.62 6.82
C THR A 348 38.24 -25.42 7.62
N ILE A 349 37.59 -25.18 8.76
CA ILE A 349 37.91 -24.08 9.67
C ILE A 349 38.14 -24.59 11.08
N ASN A 350 38.91 -23.85 11.87
CA ASN A 350 39.06 -24.14 13.28
C ASN A 350 37.71 -23.94 13.99
N ARG A 351 37.35 -24.85 14.90
CA ARG A 351 36.11 -24.81 15.67
C ARG A 351 35.92 -23.48 16.40
N GLU A 352 37.00 -22.89 16.91
CA GLU A 352 37.00 -21.62 17.63
C GLU A 352 36.63 -20.43 16.74
N SER A 353 36.93 -20.52 15.44
CA SER A 353 36.64 -19.47 14.46
C SER A 353 35.28 -19.61 13.80
N LEU A 354 34.47 -20.61 14.17
CA LEU A 354 33.19 -20.93 13.53
C LEU A 354 32.26 -19.72 13.42
N VAL A 355 32.06 -19.02 14.55
CA VAL A 355 31.15 -17.87 14.65
C VAL A 355 31.63 -16.73 13.76
N ALA A 356 32.91 -16.39 13.85
CA ALA A 356 33.52 -15.30 13.09
C ALA A 356 33.45 -15.55 11.57
N GLU A 357 33.73 -16.79 11.14
CA GLU A 357 33.68 -17.14 9.71
C GLU A 357 32.24 -17.10 9.16
N ILE A 358 31.25 -17.59 9.92
CA ILE A 358 29.84 -17.51 9.51
C ILE A 358 29.41 -16.05 9.39
N GLN A 359 29.73 -15.21 10.38
CA GLN A 359 29.39 -13.78 10.35
C GLN A 359 30.04 -13.07 9.16
N LYS A 360 31.31 -13.37 8.86
CA LYS A 360 32.01 -12.83 7.70
C LYS A 360 31.28 -13.17 6.40
N ARG A 361 30.99 -14.45 6.15
CA ARG A 361 30.31 -14.89 4.92
C ARG A 361 28.91 -14.33 4.77
N LEU A 362 28.18 -14.18 5.88
CA LEU A 362 26.85 -13.57 5.88
C LEU A 362 26.88 -12.05 5.64
N SER A 363 28.01 -11.38 5.86
CA SER A 363 28.18 -9.96 5.55
C SER A 363 28.63 -9.68 4.11
N GLU A 364 29.26 -10.68 3.47
CA GLU A 364 29.72 -10.63 2.07
C GLU A 364 28.62 -11.08 1.08
N SER A 365 27.55 -11.70 1.58
CA SER A 365 26.37 -12.15 0.82
C SER A 365 25.25 -11.12 0.92
#